data_AF-A0A0D6QAQ2-F1
#
_entry.id   AF-A0A0D6QAQ2-F1
#
_cell.length_a   1.000
_cell.length_b   1.000
_cell.length_c   1.000
_cell.angle_alpha   90.00
_cell.angle_beta   90.00
_cell.angle_gamma   90.00
#
_symmetry.space_group_name_H-M   'P 1'
#
loop_
_entity.id
_entity.type
_entity.pdbx_description
1 polymer ?
#
loop_
_entity_poly.entity_id
_entity_poly.type
_entity_poly.pdbx_seq_one_letter_code
_entity_poly.pdbx_strand_id
1 'polypeptide(L)'
;MIRLFITLPVIVALIIFAACNQAPVELSWLQWKWTSSPGVLALLVAALLYATGSASVWVVVLRQMRRARRAEQEVRTLRARLPENDVAAPRAPGLTSAPASSPMVKAYEAEQAGAPPAASEPVVVTPPAGTTEKPPGI
;
A
#
# COMPACT_ATOMS: atom_id res chain seq x y z
N MET A 1 3.13 3.38 17.35
CA MET A 1 3.69 3.04 18.68
C MET A 1 2.70 3.32 19.82
N ILE A 2 1.93 4.41 19.78
CA ILE A 2 0.94 4.74 20.83
C ILE A 2 -0.13 3.66 21.08
N ARG A 3 -0.52 2.89 20.06
CA ARG A 3 -1.49 1.77 20.20
C ARG A 3 -1.03 0.72 21.21
N LEU A 4 0.25 0.36 21.22
CA LEU A 4 0.80 -0.63 22.16
C LEU A 4 0.62 -0.14 23.60
N PHE A 5 0.91 1.12 23.88
CA PHE A 5 0.78 1.72 25.21
C PHE A 5 -0.68 1.80 25.69
N ILE A 6 -1.65 1.83 24.78
CA ILE A 6 -3.09 1.83 25.13
C ILE A 6 -3.61 0.40 25.28
N THR A 7 -3.25 -0.52 24.38
CA THR A 7 -3.77 -1.89 24.40
C THR A 7 -3.11 -2.77 25.45
N LEU A 8 -1.81 -2.56 25.73
CA LEU A 8 -1.06 -3.35 26.71
C LEU A 8 -1.69 -3.30 28.12
N PRO A 9 -1.96 -2.13 28.73
CA PRO A 9 -2.56 -2.10 30.06
C PRO A 9 -3.97 -2.71 30.08
N VAL A 10 -4.75 -2.53 29.01
CA VAL A 10 -6.09 -3.14 28.89
C VAL A 10 -6.00 -4.66 28.84
N ILE A 11 -5.10 -5.22 28.03
CA ILE A 11 -4.88 -6.66 27.92
C ILE A 11 -4.39 -7.22 29.25
N VAL A 12 -3.44 -6.56 29.91
CA VAL A 12 -2.94 -6.97 31.24
C VAL A 12 -4.07 -6.96 32.27
N ALA A 13 -4.90 -5.92 32.30
CA ALA A 13 -6.06 -5.86 33.20
C ALA A 13 -7.05 -7.01 32.93
N LEU A 14 -7.31 -7.34 31.66
CA LEU A 14 -8.17 -8.46 31.28
C LEU A 14 -7.58 -9.81 31.71
N ILE A 15 -6.26 -9.99 31.58
CA ILE A 15 -5.57 -11.21 32.02
C ILE A 15 -5.67 -11.35 33.54
N ILE A 16 -5.41 -10.28 34.30
CA ILE A 16 -5.53 -10.29 35.76
C ILE A 16 -6.97 -10.59 36.17
N PHE A 17 -7.95 -9.93 35.55
CA PHE A 17 -9.36 -10.16 35.80
C PHE A 17 -9.74 -11.64 35.57
N ALA A 18 -9.33 -12.21 34.44
CA ALA A 18 -9.58 -13.61 34.12
C ALA A 18 -8.88 -14.58 35.08
N ALA A 19 -7.65 -14.28 35.49
CA ALA A 19 -6.87 -15.12 36.40
C ALA A 19 -7.43 -15.09 37.82
N CYS A 20 -7.88 -13.92 38.29
CA CYS A 20 -8.46 -13.74 39.62
C CYS A 20 -9.92 -14.18 39.70
N ASN A 21 -10.65 -14.19 38.58
CA ASN A 21 -12.05 -14.57 38.51
C ASN A 21 -12.23 -15.83 37.67
N GLN A 22 -12.02 -16.99 38.31
CA GLN A 22 -12.18 -18.31 37.66
C GLN A 22 -13.56 -18.93 37.91
N ALA A 23 -14.38 -18.33 38.77
CA ALA A 23 -15.71 -18.85 39.07
C ALA A 23 -16.58 -18.84 37.80
N PRO A 24 -17.27 -19.94 37.47
CA PRO A 24 -18.13 -19.98 36.30
C PRO A 24 -19.30 -19.00 36.47
N VAL A 25 -19.52 -18.17 35.45
CA VAL A 25 -20.60 -17.18 35.41
C VAL A 25 -21.72 -17.72 34.54
N GLU A 26 -22.92 -17.81 35.12
CA GLU A 26 -24.16 -18.08 34.38
C GLU A 26 -24.50 -16.86 33.52
N LEU A 27 -24.53 -17.06 32.20
CA LEU A 27 -25.02 -16.09 31.24
C LEU A 27 -26.35 -16.57 30.68
N SER A 28 -27.24 -15.62 30.43
CA SER A 28 -28.52 -15.90 29.79
C SER A 28 -28.76 -14.91 28.66
N TRP A 29 -29.13 -15.42 27.50
CA TRP A 29 -29.64 -14.61 26.40
C TRP A 29 -31.02 -15.11 26.00
N LEU A 30 -32.04 -14.27 26.21
CA LEU A 30 -33.46 -14.65 26.12
C LEU A 30 -33.75 -15.90 26.98
N GLN A 31 -33.92 -17.06 26.35
CA GLN A 31 -34.27 -18.33 26.98
C GLN A 31 -33.08 -19.29 27.05
N TRP A 32 -31.96 -18.97 26.39
CA TRP A 32 -30.77 -19.82 26.38
C TRP A 32 -29.89 -19.42 27.55
N LYS A 33 -29.64 -20.38 28.45
CA LYS A 33 -28.69 -20.24 29.55
C LYS A 33 -27.45 -21.08 29.27
N TRP A 34 -26.28 -20.51 29.51
CA TRP A 34 -25.02 -21.23 29.45
C TRP A 34 -24.07 -20.70 30.50
N THR A 35 -23.18 -21.55 30.98
CA THR A 35 -22.11 -21.15 31.87
C THR A 35 -20.89 -20.78 31.03
N SER A 36 -20.24 -19.67 31.36
CA SER A 36 -19.00 -19.26 30.72
C SER A 36 -17.97 -18.90 31.77
N SER A 37 -16.71 -19.23 31.51
CA SER A 37 -15.61 -18.75 32.32
C SER A 37 -15.37 -17.26 32.02
N PRO A 38 -15.11 -16.42 33.03
CA PRO A 38 -14.73 -15.02 32.82
C PRO A 38 -13.50 -14.87 31.92
N GLY A 39 -12.62 -15.87 31.85
CA GLY A 39 -11.50 -15.89 30.90
C GLY A 39 -11.95 -15.94 29.44
N VAL A 40 -13.03 -16.66 29.11
CA VAL A 40 -13.60 -16.69 27.75
C VAL A 40 -14.17 -15.32 27.39
N LEU A 41 -14.84 -14.66 28.32
CA LEU A 41 -15.33 -13.29 28.14
C LEU A 41 -14.17 -12.31 27.92
N ALA A 42 -13.12 -12.41 28.72
CA ALA A 42 -11.92 -11.60 28.56
C ALA A 42 -11.26 -11.81 27.18
N LEU A 43 -11.19 -13.05 26.70
CA LEU A 43 -10.69 -13.37 25.36
C LEU A 43 -11.56 -12.78 24.25
N LEU A 44 -12.89 -12.85 24.38
CA LEU A 44 -13.80 -12.22 23.41
C LEU A 44 -13.62 -10.70 23.37
N VAL A 45 -13.51 -10.05 24.53
CA VAL A 45 -13.25 -8.60 24.61
C VAL A 45 -11.91 -8.27 23.96
N ALA A 46 -10.85 -9.03 24.27
CA ALA A 46 -9.55 -8.84 23.65
C ALA A 46 -9.58 -9.04 22.13
N ALA A 47 -10.30 -10.06 21.65
CA ALA A 47 -10.47 -10.34 20.22
C ALA A 47 -11.21 -9.20 19.50
N LEU A 48 -12.25 -8.64 20.11
CA LEU A 48 -12.97 -7.49 19.58
C LEU A 48 -12.06 -6.26 19.48
N LEU A 49 -11.33 -5.93 20.55
CA LEU A 49 -10.39 -4.80 20.54
C LEU A 49 -9.30 -4.97 19.47
N TYR A 50 -8.77 -6.18 19.32
CA TYR A 50 -7.79 -6.50 18.29
C TYR A 50 -8.38 -6.34 16.88
N ALA A 51 -9.58 -6.88 16.64
CA ALA A 51 -10.27 -6.77 15.36
C ALA A 51 -10.56 -5.30 15.00
N THR A 52 -11.10 -4.51 15.93
CA THR A 52 -11.34 -3.08 15.72
C THR A 52 -10.04 -2.32 15.48
N GLY A 53 -8.99 -2.62 16.26
CA GLY A 53 -7.66 -2.06 16.07
C GLY A 53 -7.07 -2.36 14.69
N SER A 54 -7.16 -3.61 14.24
CA SER A 54 -6.69 -4.06 12.93
C SER A 54 -7.50 -3.45 11.78
N ALA A 55 -8.84 -3.44 11.88
CA ALA A 55 -9.73 -2.84 10.90
C ALA A 55 -9.40 -1.35 10.66
N SER A 56 -9.03 -0.62 11.72
CA SER A 56 -8.65 0.79 11.58
C SER A 56 -7.41 1.01 10.69
N VAL A 57 -6.47 0.06 10.67
CA VAL A 57 -5.29 0.09 9.78
C VAL A 57 -5.73 -0.17 8.34
N TRP A 58 -6.56 -1.19 8.13
CA TRP A 58 -7.10 -1.52 6.81
C TRP A 58 -7.88 -0.37 6.18
N VAL A 59 -8.66 0.38 6.96
CA VAL A 59 -9.37 1.57 6.46
C VAL A 59 -8.39 2.60 5.88
N VAL A 60 -7.25 2.85 6.52
CA VAL A 60 -6.24 3.80 6.02
C VAL A 60 -5.62 3.32 4.72
N VAL A 61 -5.22 2.05 4.67
CA VAL A 61 -4.62 1.42 3.47
C VAL A 61 -5.60 1.47 2.29
N LEU A 62 -6.87 1.10 2.51
CA LEU A 62 -7.90 1.16 1.47
C LEU A 62 -8.12 2.58 0.95
N ARG A 63 -8.06 3.60 1.82
CA ARG A 63 -8.17 5.01 1.40
C ARG A 63 -6.96 5.44 0.57
N GLN A 64 -5.75 5.05 0.95
CA GLN A 64 -4.54 5.32 0.17
C GLN A 64 -4.60 4.65 -1.20
N MET A 65 -5.01 3.38 -1.26
CA MET A 65 -5.15 2.64 -2.51
C MET A 65 -6.21 3.26 -3.44
N ARG A 66 -7.34 3.72 -2.89
CA ARG A 66 -8.36 4.45 -3.66
C ARG A 66 -7.85 5.76 -4.22
N ARG A 67 -7.06 6.52 -3.44
CA ARG A 67 -6.44 7.77 -3.92
C ARG A 67 -5.45 7.52 -5.05
N ALA A 68 -4.61 6.49 -4.93
CA ALA A 68 -3.69 6.09 -5.99
C ALA A 68 -4.43 5.75 -7.29
N ARG A 69 -5.50 4.94 -7.21
CA ARG A 69 -6.33 4.61 -8.38
C ARG A 69 -6.98 5.83 -9.03
N ARG A 70 -7.41 6.83 -8.24
CA ARG A 70 -7.96 8.09 -8.79
C ARG A 70 -6.89 8.90 -9.52
N ALA A 71 -5.71 9.03 -8.94
CA ALA A 71 -4.59 9.71 -9.60
C ALA A 71 -4.21 9.03 -10.93
N GLU A 72 -4.17 7.70 -10.96
CA GLU A 72 -3.91 6.95 -12.20
C GLU A 72 -5.00 7.17 -13.25
N GLN A 73 -6.27 7.22 -12.84
CA GLN A 73 -7.38 7.52 -13.74
C GLN A 73 -7.29 8.95 -14.29
N GLU A 74 -6.98 9.93 -13.44
CA GLU A 74 -6.78 11.32 -13.86
C GLU A 74 -5.61 11.46 -14.84
N VAL A 75 -4.49 10.75 -14.63
CA VAL A 75 -3.38 10.74 -15.60
C VAL A 75 -3.81 10.11 -16.93
N ARG A 76 -4.55 9.01 -16.89
CA ARG A 76 -5.05 8.35 -18.11
C ARG A 76 -6.04 9.25 -18.87
N THR A 77 -6.92 9.95 -18.17
CA THR A 77 -7.86 10.88 -18.82
C THR A 77 -7.13 12.08 -19.40
N LEU A 78 -6.16 12.67 -18.69
CA LEU A 78 -5.34 13.77 -19.20
C LEU A 78 -4.52 13.34 -20.42
N ARG A 79 -3.88 12.16 -20.39
CA ARG A 79 -3.19 11.60 -21.57
C ARG A 79 -4.13 11.37 -22.74
N ALA A 80 -5.35 10.87 -22.49
CA ALA A 80 -6.34 10.65 -23.56
C ALA A 80 -6.90 11.96 -24.15
N ARG A 81 -6.73 13.10 -23.47
CA ARG A 81 -7.13 14.43 -23.97
C ARG A 81 -6.00 15.14 -24.71
N LEU A 82 -4.75 14.67 -24.58
CA LEU A 82 -3.64 15.19 -25.37
C LEU A 82 -3.69 14.54 -26.76
N PRO A 83 -3.65 15.33 -27.85
CA PRO A 83 -3.48 14.76 -29.18
C PRO A 83 -2.10 14.06 -29.25
N GLU A 84 -2.05 12.88 -29.90
CA GLU A 84 -0.84 12.03 -30.10
C GLU A 84 0.35 12.76 -30.80
N ASN A 85 0.20 14.04 -31.13
CA ASN A 85 1.15 14.85 -31.90
C ASN A 85 2.21 15.57 -31.03
N ASP A 86 2.51 15.07 -29.83
CA ASP A 86 3.45 15.69 -28.88
C ASP A 86 4.94 15.53 -29.25
N VAL A 87 5.24 15.00 -30.45
CA VAL A 87 6.63 14.88 -30.93
C VAL A 87 7.18 16.24 -31.44
N ALA A 88 6.34 17.26 -31.67
CA ALA A 88 6.81 18.55 -32.19
C ALA A 88 5.95 19.78 -31.83
N ALA A 89 5.20 19.75 -30.73
CA ALA A 89 4.44 20.94 -30.31
C ALA A 89 5.38 22.02 -29.72
N PRO A 90 5.39 23.26 -30.24
CA PRO A 90 6.13 24.36 -29.62
C PRO A 90 5.63 24.57 -28.19
N ARG A 91 6.55 24.53 -27.23
CA ARG A 91 6.28 24.73 -25.79
C ARG A 91 5.31 25.90 -25.60
N ALA A 92 4.22 25.67 -24.86
CA ALA A 92 3.17 26.66 -24.63
C ALA A 92 3.78 28.02 -24.18
N PRO A 93 3.40 29.15 -24.83
CA PRO A 93 3.94 30.47 -24.47
C PRO A 93 3.58 30.78 -23.01
N GLY A 94 4.58 30.88 -22.14
CA GLY A 94 4.40 31.16 -20.71
C GLY A 94 4.90 30.07 -19.75
N LEU A 95 5.19 28.87 -20.23
CA LEU A 95 5.92 27.86 -19.44
C LEU A 95 7.43 28.12 -19.52
N THR A 96 7.87 29.17 -18.83
CA THR A 96 9.29 29.44 -18.57
C THR A 96 9.87 28.27 -17.79
N SER A 97 11.01 27.75 -18.23
CA SER A 97 11.82 26.77 -17.50
C SER A 97 11.99 27.22 -16.05
N ALA A 98 11.98 26.28 -15.10
CA ALA A 98 12.30 26.61 -13.72
C ALA A 98 13.66 27.32 -13.71
N PRO A 99 13.80 28.45 -12.96
CA PRO A 99 15.05 29.18 -12.94
C PRO A 99 16.19 28.24 -12.50
N ALA A 100 17.39 28.42 -13.07
CA ALA A 100 18.56 27.59 -12.75
C ALA A 100 18.94 27.63 -11.25
N SER A 101 18.43 28.62 -10.51
CA SER A 101 18.56 28.71 -9.06
C SER A 101 17.56 27.86 -8.27
N SER A 102 16.64 27.17 -8.94
CA SER A 102 15.65 26.31 -8.28
C SER A 102 16.34 25.16 -7.55
N PRO A 103 16.02 24.93 -6.26
CA PRO A 103 16.61 23.83 -5.50
C PRO A 103 16.30 22.47 -6.12
N MET A 104 15.19 22.35 -6.86
CA MET A 104 14.80 21.13 -7.56
C MET A 104 15.70 20.83 -8.78
N VAL A 105 16.16 21.87 -9.48
CA VAL A 105 17.06 21.74 -10.64
C VAL A 105 18.46 21.35 -10.15
N LYS A 106 18.94 21.98 -9.06
CA LYS A 106 20.23 21.62 -8.44
C LYS A 106 20.27 20.19 -7.90
N ALA A 107 19.16 19.73 -7.31
CA ALA A 107 19.06 18.34 -6.84
C ALA A 107 19.15 17.35 -8.01
N TYR A 108 18.48 17.66 -9.13
CA TYR A 108 18.50 16.82 -10.33
C TYR A 108 19.89 16.82 -11.01
N GLU A 109 20.54 17.98 -11.12
CA GLU A 109 21.90 18.09 -11.66
C GLU A 109 22.94 17.38 -10.78
N ALA A 110 22.81 17.46 -9.45
CA ALA A 110 23.69 16.76 -8.51
C ALA A 110 23.54 15.23 -8.62
N GLU A 111 22.31 14.74 -8.86
CA GLU A 111 22.06 13.31 -9.08
C GLU A 111 22.61 12.84 -10.44
N GLN A 112 22.52 13.69 -11.46
CA GLN A 112 23.00 13.36 -12.81
C GLN A 112 24.54 13.47 -12.94
N ALA A 113 25.18 14.35 -12.16
CA ALA A 113 26.63 14.46 -12.08
C ALA A 113 27.29 13.28 -11.32
N GLY A 114 26.51 12.49 -10.58
CA GLY A 114 26.97 11.27 -9.91
C GLY A 114 26.89 10.00 -10.76
N ALA A 115 26.23 10.04 -11.91
CA ALA A 115 26.08 8.90 -12.81
C ALA A 115 27.21 8.90 -13.86
N PRO A 116 28.00 7.81 -14.00
CA PRO A 116 28.96 7.72 -15.09
C PRO A 116 28.23 7.79 -16.44
N PRO A 117 28.85 8.39 -17.47
CA PRO A 117 28.21 8.53 -18.77
C PRO A 117 27.88 7.14 -19.31
N ALA A 118 26.59 6.84 -19.45
CA ALA A 118 26.13 5.71 -20.22
C ALA A 118 26.60 5.95 -21.66
N ALA A 119 27.72 5.32 -22.02
CA ALA A 119 28.20 5.24 -23.38
C ALA A 119 27.03 4.76 -24.25
N SER A 120 26.74 5.52 -25.30
CA SER A 120 25.82 5.18 -26.36
C SER A 120 26.31 3.89 -27.03
N GLU A 121 25.88 2.74 -26.53
CA GLU A 121 26.03 1.48 -27.26
C GLU A 121 25.07 1.50 -28.45
N PRO A 122 25.56 1.32 -29.69
CA PRO A 122 24.70 1.25 -30.86
C PRO A 122 23.80 0.02 -30.75
N VAL A 123 22.50 0.25 -30.90
CA VAL A 123 21.47 -0.78 -31.03
C VAL A 123 21.82 -1.69 -32.22
N VAL A 124 22.37 -2.87 -31.93
CA VAL A 124 22.43 -3.98 -32.88
C VAL A 124 21.06 -4.64 -32.88
N VAL A 125 20.26 -4.28 -33.90
CA VAL A 125 19.01 -4.96 -34.22
C VAL A 125 19.35 -6.38 -34.67
N THR A 126 19.14 -7.37 -33.82
CA THR A 126 19.14 -8.79 -34.23
C THR A 126 17.75 -9.12 -34.79
N PRO A 127 17.62 -9.54 -36.07
CA PRO A 127 16.32 -9.95 -36.62
C PRO A 127 15.85 -11.29 -36.02
N PRO A 128 14.53 -11.54 -35.93
CA PRO A 128 14.01 -12.80 -35.41
C PRO A 128 14.22 -13.94 -36.42
N ALA A 129 15.10 -14.88 -36.10
CA ALA A 129 15.32 -16.08 -36.91
C ALA A 129 14.32 -17.19 -36.52
N GLY A 130 13.32 -17.37 -37.39
CA GLY A 130 12.91 -18.65 -37.95
C GLY A 130 12.58 -19.82 -37.02
N THR A 131 11.29 -20.08 -36.87
CA THR A 131 10.69 -21.40 -36.63
C THR A 131 11.31 -22.44 -37.56
N THR A 132 11.89 -23.52 -37.02
CA THR A 132 12.06 -24.78 -37.75
C THR A 132 11.67 -25.96 -36.85
N GLU A 133 10.51 -26.49 -37.19
CA GLU A 133 9.91 -27.75 -36.84
C GLU A 133 10.88 -28.92 -37.11
N LYS A 134 11.03 -29.84 -36.14
CA LYS A 134 11.82 -31.07 -36.29
C LYS A 134 10.90 -32.27 -36.07
N PRO A 135 10.64 -33.11 -37.10
CA PRO A 135 9.98 -34.39 -36.91
C PRO A 135 11.01 -35.47 -36.54
N PRO A 136 10.58 -36.58 -35.95
CA PRO A 136 11.09 -37.85 -36.43
C PRO A 136 9.97 -38.89 -36.57
N GLY A 137 9.87 -39.44 -37.79
CA GLY A 137 9.47 -40.83 -37.98
C GLY A 137 10.74 -41.67 -38.10
N ILE A 138 10.83 -42.76 -37.35
CA ILE A 138 10.72 -44.17 -37.76
C ILE A 138 10.50 -44.97 -36.47
#